data_AF-A0A921KG07-F1
#
_entry.id   AF-A0A921KG07-F1
#
_cell.length_a   1.000
_cell.length_b   1.000
_cell.length_c   1.000
_cell.angle_alpha   90.00
_cell.angle_beta   90.00
_cell.angle_gamma   90.00
#
_symmetry.space_group_name_H-M   'P 1'
#
loop_
_entity.id
_entity.type
_entity.pdbx_description
1 polymer ?
#
loop_
_entity_poly.entity_id
_entity_poly.type
_entity_poly.pdbx_seq_one_letter_code
_entity_poly.pdbx_strand_id
1 'polypeptide(L)' 'MITVILLFLFAGLAEIGGGYLIWQWLREGKPAYLGLIGGFVLALYGVIAT' A
#
# COMPACT_ATOMS: atom_id res chain seq x y z
N MET A 1 15.21 17.33 7.02
CA MET A 1 14.61 16.54 8.12
C MET A 1 13.11 16.29 7.88
N ILE A 2 12.29 17.31 7.63
CA ILE A 2 10.84 17.15 7.40
C ILE A 2 10.51 16.23 6.21
N THR A 3 11.23 16.36 5.09
CA THR A 3 11.00 15.54 3.89
C THR A 3 11.16 14.04 4.14
N VAL A 4 12.14 13.65 4.97
CA VAL A 4 12.40 12.24 5.31
C VAL A 4 11.26 11.68 6.16
N ILE A 5 10.76 12.47 7.10
CA ILE A 5 9.61 12.09 7.95
C ILE A 5 8.38 11.86 7.07
N LEU A 6 8.11 12.76 6.11
CA LEU A 6 6.99 12.60 5.18
C LEU A 6 7.14 11.36 4.30
N LEU A 7 8.34 11.12 3.74
CA LEU A 7 8.61 9.92 2.93
C LEU A 7 8.37 8.63 3.72
N PHE A 8 8.85 8.56 4.97
CA PHE A 8 8.61 7.40 5.84
C PHE A 8 7.12 7.21 6.17
N LEU A 9 6.39 8.31 6.39
CA LEU A 9 4.95 8.26 6.66
C LEU A 9 4.19 7.71 5.45
N PHE A 10 4.51 8.19 4.25
CA PHE A 10 3.91 7.73 3.00
C PHE A 10 4.29 6.28 2.67
N ALA A 11 5.55 5.88 2.92
CA ALA A 11 5.99 4.50 2.77
C ALA A 11 5.19 3.57 3.70
N GLY A 12 5.08 3.88 4.98
CA GLY A 12 4.31 3.07 5.93
C GLY A 12 2.82 3.00 5.61
N LEU A 13 2.23 4.11 5.13
CA LEU A 13 0.84 4.16 4.65
C LEU A 13 0.63 3.27 3.43
N ALA A 14 1.55 3.30 2.46
CA ALA A 14 1.47 2.47 1.27
C ALA A 14 1.68 0.97 1.60
N GLU A 15 2.58 0.64 2.52
CA GLU A 15 2.82 -0.73 2.96
C GLU A 15 1.60 -1.33 3.65
N ILE A 16 1.10 -0.68 4.70
CA ILE A 16 -0.02 -1.18 5.50
C ILE A 16 -1.34 -1.07 4.70
N GLY A 17 -1.56 0.05 4.01
CA GLY A 17 -2.75 0.28 3.20
C GLY A 17 -2.85 -0.65 2.00
N GLY A 18 -1.75 -0.84 1.27
CA GLY A 18 -1.69 -1.77 0.15
C GLY A 18 -1.93 -3.22 0.56
N GLY A 19 -1.30 -3.65 1.67
CA GLY A 19 -1.55 -4.98 2.26
C GLY A 19 -3.01 -5.18 2.73
N TYR A 20 -3.61 -4.16 3.35
CA TYR A 20 -5.00 -4.21 3.79
C TYR A 20 -5.99 -4.33 2.61
N LEU A 21 -5.75 -3.63 1.51
CA LEU A 21 -6.57 -3.72 0.30
C LEU A 21 -6.50 -5.11 -0.35
N ILE A 22 -5.33 -5.74 -0.37
CA ILE A 22 -5.19 -7.14 -0.80
C ILE A 22 -5.92 -8.08 0.16
N TRP A 23 -5.81 -7.85 1.48
CA TRP A 23 -6.53 -8.65 2.48
C TRP A 23 -8.04 -8.58 2.27
N GLN A 24 -8.59 -7.38 2.00
CA GLN A 24 -10.00 -7.21 1.70
C GLN A 24 -10.44 -8.04 0.49
N TRP A 25 -9.63 -8.09 -0.56
CA TRP A 25 -9.91 -8.93 -1.72
C TRP A 25 -9.85 -10.43 -1.38
N LEU A 26 -8.78 -10.89 -0.73
CA LEU A 26 -8.54 -12.32 -0.50
C LEU A 26 -9.39 -12.93 0.62
N ARG A 27 -9.58 -12.21 1.74
CA ARG A 27 -10.27 -12.74 2.93
C ARG A 27 -11.72 -12.32 3.04
N GLU A 28 -12.06 -11.09 2.65
CA GLU A 28 -13.43 -10.59 2.80
C GLU A 28 -14.27 -10.81 1.53
N GLY A 29 -13.70 -11.41 0.48
CA GLY A 29 -14.38 -11.63 -0.80
C GLY A 29 -14.77 -10.34 -1.51
N LYS A 30 -14.14 -9.21 -1.13
CA LYS A 30 -14.40 -7.91 -1.76
C LYS A 30 -13.93 -7.93 -3.21
N PRO A 31 -14.48 -7.06 -4.07
CA PRO A 31 -14.21 -7.08 -5.49
C PRO A 31 -12.73 -6.96 -5.86
N ALA A 32 -12.33 -7.62 -6.95
CA ALA A 32 -10.95 -7.77 -7.40
C ALA A 32 -10.21 -6.44 -7.67
N TYR A 33 -10.94 -5.35 -7.95
CA TYR A 33 -10.32 -4.03 -8.11
C TYR A 33 -9.60 -3.57 -6.84
N LEU A 34 -10.05 -3.96 -5.64
CA LEU A 34 -9.37 -3.62 -4.39
C LEU A 34 -8.02 -4.35 -4.28
N GLY A 35 -7.97 -5.61 -4.68
CA GLY A 35 -6.71 -6.37 -4.75
C GLY A 35 -5.74 -5.77 -5.76
N LEU A 36 -6.25 -5.33 -6.91
CA LEU A 36 -5.45 -4.70 -7.97
C LEU A 36 -4.89 -3.33 -7.54
N ILE A 37 -5.72 -2.50 -6.89
CA ILE A 37 -5.28 -1.23 -6.30
C ILE A 37 -4.29 -1.48 -5.16
N GLY A 38 -4.55 -2.45 -4.29
CA GLY A 38 -3.64 -2.81 -3.20
C GLY A 38 -2.27 -3.28 -3.70
N GLY A 39 -2.24 -4.09 -4.75
CA GLY A 39 -1.01 -4.52 -5.42
C GLY A 39 -0.25 -3.37 -6.08
N PHE A 40 -0.97 -2.44 -6.72
CA PHE A 40 -0.35 -1.23 -7.28
C PHE A 40 0.24 -0.32 -6.20
N VAL A 41 -0.46 -0.14 -5.07
CA VAL A 41 0.04 0.63 -3.92
C VAL A 41 1.27 -0.03 -3.30
N LEU A 42 1.32 -1.36 -3.21
CA LEU A 42 2.52 -2.08 -2.75
C LEU A 42 3.70 -1.96 -3.73
N ALA A 43 3.44 -1.93 -5.05
CA ALA A 43 4.48 -1.68 -6.04
C ALA A 43 5.04 -0.26 -5.90
N LEU A 44 4.19 0.74 -5.69
CA LEU A 44 4.60 2.12 -5.40
C LEU A 44 5.38 2.24 -4.09
N TYR A 45 4.98 1.51 -3.05
CA TYR A 45 5.75 1.42 -1.81
C TYR A 45 7.21 1.01 -2.07
N GLY A 46 7.44 -0.01 -2.91
CA GLY A 46 8.80 -0.45 -3.24
C GLY A 46 9.65 0.65 -3.91
N VAL A 47 9.02 1.54 -4.67
CA VAL A 47 9.68 2.71 -5.28
C VAL A 47 9.94 3.81 -4.24
N ILE A 48 9.01 4.03 -3.31
CA ILE A 48 9.17 5.05 -2.24
C ILE A 48 10.20 4.60 -1.20
N ALA A 49 10.34 3.30 -0.97
CA ALA A 49 11.25 2.71 0.01
C ALA A 49 12.70 2.55 -0.48
N THR A 50 12.96 2.73 -1.78
CA THR A 50 14.30 2.71 -2.39
C THR A 50 14.89 4.11 -2.47
#